data_AF-W6QNH2-F1
#
_entry.id   AF-W6QNH2-F1
#
_cell.length_a   1.000
_cell.length_b   1.000
_cell.length_c   1.000
_cell.angle_alpha   90.00
_cell.angle_beta   90.00
_cell.angle_gamma   90.00
#
_symmetry.space_group_name_H-M   'P 1'
#
loop_
_entity.id
_entity.type
_entity.pdbx_description
1 polymer ?
#
loop_
_entity_poly.entity_id
_entity_poly.type
_entity_poly.pdbx_seq_one_letter_code
_entity_poly.pdbx_strand_id
1 'polypeptide(L)'
;MPPIRSQSSTKSVEQEGRILLAIQALKNQEFTSISLAARTFNVPRSTLRHRLNGIQYRATSRVNSTKLTAIEEESLRKWIVSMDSRGSAPRPSMVREMADLLLK
;
A
#
# COMPACT_ATOMS: atom_id res chain seq x y z
N MET A 1 22.14 15.28 -0.63
CA MET A 1 21.13 14.98 -1.67
C MET A 1 20.36 13.74 -1.27
N PRO A 2 19.02 13.70 -1.37
CA PRO A 2 18.28 12.45 -1.18
C PRO A 2 18.59 11.50 -2.36
N PRO A 3 18.64 10.18 -2.15
CA PRO A 3 18.93 9.24 -3.22
C PRO A 3 17.79 9.24 -4.24
N ILE A 4 18.14 9.34 -5.53
CA ILE A 4 17.23 9.17 -6.66
C ILE A 4 16.58 7.80 -6.51
N ARG A 5 15.24 7.76 -6.47
CA ARG A 5 14.42 6.57 -6.25
C ARG A 5 14.78 5.52 -7.31
N SER A 6 15.68 4.61 -6.95
CA SER A 6 16.35 3.74 -7.91
C SER A 6 15.38 2.71 -8.51
N GLN A 7 15.74 2.21 -9.70
CA GLN A 7 15.12 1.15 -10.50
C GLN A 7 14.51 -0.05 -9.73
N SER A 8 14.90 -0.27 -8.47
CA SER A 8 14.34 -1.30 -7.59
C SER A 8 12.86 -1.10 -7.25
N SER A 9 12.39 0.15 -7.15
CA SER A 9 10.97 0.43 -6.85
C SER A 9 10.06 -0.01 -7.99
N THR A 10 10.47 0.23 -9.24
CA THR A 10 9.68 -0.14 -10.43
C THR A 10 9.61 -1.66 -10.58
N LYS A 11 10.74 -2.35 -10.40
CA LYS A 11 10.82 -3.83 -10.43
C LYS A 11 9.91 -4.49 -9.39
N SER A 12 9.81 -3.90 -8.20
CA SER A 12 8.94 -4.41 -7.13
C SER A 12 7.45 -4.25 -7.47
N VAL A 13 7.06 -3.14 -8.10
CA VAL A 13 5.67 -2.92 -8.55
C VAL A 13 5.30 -3.88 -9.68
N GLU A 14 6.19 -4.08 -10.65
CA GLU A 14 5.99 -5.04 -11.75
C GLU A 14 5.85 -6.48 -11.24
N GLN A 15 6.71 -6.87 -10.29
CA GLN A 15 6.62 -8.19 -9.64
C GLN A 15 5.28 -8.39 -8.95
N GLU A 16 4.79 -7.34 -8.28
CA GLU A 16 3.52 -7.38 -7.59
C GLU A 16 2.33 -7.49 -8.54
N GLY A 17 2.38 -6.80 -9.69
CA GLY A 17 1.40 -6.97 -10.76
C GLY A 17 1.31 -8.42 -11.26
N ARG A 18 2.46 -9.08 -11.47
CA ARG A 18 2.51 -10.50 -11.90
C ARG A 18 1.92 -11.44 -10.84
N ILE A 19 2.14 -11.15 -9.56
CA ILE A 19 1.57 -11.91 -8.45
C ILE A 19 0.05 -11.80 -8.44
N LEU A 20 -0.50 -10.60 -8.64
CA LEU A 20 -1.96 -10.39 -8.69
C LEU A 20 -2.60 -11.15 -9.86
N LEU A 21 -1.98 -11.11 -11.04
CA LEU A 21 -2.42 -11.89 -12.20
C LEU A 21 -2.40 -13.40 -11.92
N ALA A 22 -1.35 -13.89 -11.27
CA ALA A 22 -1.24 -15.30 -10.91
C ALA A 22 -2.30 -15.74 -9.90
N ILE A 23 -2.66 -14.87 -8.93
CA ILE A 23 -3.75 -15.13 -7.98
C ILE A 23 -5.10 -15.15 -8.71
N GLN A 24 -5.32 -14.23 -9.65
CA GLN A 24 -6.55 -14.18 -10.44
C GLN A 24 -6.71 -15.43 -11.30
N ALA A 25 -5.64 -15.87 -11.98
CA ALA A 25 -5.64 -17.10 -12.78
C ALA A 25 -5.92 -18.36 -11.92
N LEU A 26 -5.39 -18.42 -10.69
CA LEU A 26 -5.70 -19.49 -9.74
C LEU A 26 -7.17 -19.45 -9.29
N LYS A 27 -7.74 -18.27 -9.05
CA LYS A 27 -9.17 -18.11 -8.71
C LYS A 27 -10.09 -18.50 -9.88
N ASN A 28 -9.67 -18.20 -11.10
CA ASN A 28 -10.38 -18.56 -12.33
C ASN A 28 -10.24 -20.05 -12.70
N GLN A 29 -9.54 -20.85 -11.88
CA GLN A 29 -9.25 -22.27 -12.12
C GLN A 29 -8.46 -22.55 -13.42
N GLU A 30 -7.78 -21.55 -13.99
CA GLU A 30 -6.89 -21.73 -15.14
C GLU A 30 -5.68 -22.61 -14.80
N PHE A 31 -5.29 -22.63 -13.53
CA PHE A 31 -4.19 -23.43 -13.02
C PHE A 31 -4.62 -24.21 -11.78
N THR A 32 -4.37 -25.52 -11.79
CA THR A 32 -4.67 -26.42 -10.66
C THR A 32 -3.60 -26.36 -9.56
N SER A 33 -2.40 -25.85 -9.88
CA SER A 33 -1.25 -25.86 -8.98
C SER A 33 -0.62 -24.48 -8.83
N ILE A 34 -0.40 -24.08 -7.57
CA ILE A 34 0.37 -22.90 -7.17
C ILE A 34 1.76 -22.88 -7.84
N SER A 35 2.40 -24.04 -7.96
CA SER A 35 3.73 -24.15 -8.58
C SER A 35 3.71 -23.84 -10.07
N LEU A 36 2.62 -24.23 -10.74
CA LEU A 36 2.49 -24.04 -12.17
C LEU A 36 2.21 -22.57 -12.49
N ALA A 37 1.29 -21.95 -11.74
CA ALA A 37 1.06 -20.51 -11.79
C ALA A 37 2.33 -19.70 -11.46
N ALA A 38 3.10 -20.10 -10.45
CA ALA A 38 4.35 -19.41 -10.11
C ALA A 38 5.38 -19.46 -11.26
N ARG A 39 5.47 -20.59 -11.98
CA ARG A 39 6.36 -20.73 -13.13
C ARG A 39 5.89 -19.93 -14.35
N THR A 40 4.60 -19.96 -14.67
CA THR A 40 4.05 -19.24 -15.82
C THR A 40 4.18 -17.73 -15.68
N PHE A 41 3.92 -17.20 -14.48
CA PHE A 41 4.04 -15.76 -14.20
C PHE A 41 5.44 -15.33 -13.75
N ASN A 42 6.41 -16.26 -13.72
CA ASN A 42 7.79 -16.03 -13.30
C ASN A 42 7.91 -15.32 -11.93
N VAL A 43 7.16 -15.81 -10.95
CA VAL A 43 7.15 -15.29 -9.57
C VAL A 43 7.61 -16.36 -8.58
N PRO A 44 8.31 -16.00 -7.49
CA PRO A 44 8.69 -16.96 -6.47
C PRO A 44 7.47 -17.63 -5.84
N ARG A 45 7.50 -18.96 -5.74
CA ARG A 45 6.41 -19.76 -5.15
C ARG A 45 6.10 -19.36 -3.71
N SER A 46 7.13 -19.05 -2.92
CA SER A 46 6.99 -18.59 -1.54
C SER A 46 6.19 -17.29 -1.47
N THR A 47 6.54 -16.29 -2.29
CA THR A 47 5.82 -15.01 -2.36
C THR A 47 4.36 -15.20 -2.75
N LEU A 48 4.09 -16.03 -3.77
CA LEU A 48 2.71 -16.29 -4.19
C LEU A 48 1.89 -17.02 -3.10
N ARG A 49 2.50 -17.97 -2.37
CA ARG A 49 1.85 -18.61 -1.21
C ARG A 49 1.58 -17.62 -0.08
N HIS A 50 2.53 -16.74 0.24
CA HIS A 50 2.33 -15.69 1.26
C HIS A 50 1.16 -14.78 0.92
N ARG A 51 1.00 -14.44 -0.36
CA ARG A 51 -0.09 -13.60 -0.86
C ARG A 51 -1.45 -14.29 -0.80
N LEU A 52 -1.50 -15.59 -1.12
CA LEU A 52 -2.71 -16.40 -0.94
C LEU A 52 -3.12 -16.50 0.54
N ASN A 53 -2.13 -16.52 1.44
CA ASN A 53 -2.37 -16.50 2.89
C ASN A 53 -2.74 -15.10 3.43
N GLY A 54 -2.92 -14.10 2.56
CA GLY A 54 -3.39 -12.76 2.94
C GLY A 54 -2.31 -11.73 3.26
N ILE A 55 -1.02 -12.07 3.12
CA ILE A 55 0.07 -11.10 3.35
C ILE A 55 0.04 -10.04 2.24
N GLN A 56 -0.20 -8.79 2.61
CA GLN A 56 -0.30 -7.66 1.68
C GLN A 56 1.06 -7.19 1.16
N TYR A 57 1.05 -6.51 0.02
CA TYR A 57 2.26 -5.85 -0.49
C TYR A 57 2.69 -4.73 0.43
N ARG A 58 3.99 -4.68 0.76
CA ARG A 58 4.46 -3.74 1.78
C ARG A 58 4.29 -2.27 1.40
N ALA A 59 4.30 -1.93 0.10
CA ALA A 59 4.10 -0.55 -0.32
C ALA A 59 2.64 -0.09 -0.23
N THR A 60 1.68 -1.03 -0.24
CA THR A 60 0.25 -0.73 -0.03
C THR A 60 -0.19 -1.01 1.41
N SER A 61 0.57 -1.83 2.13
CA SER A 61 0.33 -2.14 3.53
C SER A 61 0.67 -0.95 4.42
N ARG A 62 -0.15 -0.74 5.45
CA ARG A 62 0.04 0.32 6.44
C ARG A 62 1.35 0.11 7.19
N VAL A 63 2.09 1.18 7.41
CA VAL A 63 3.36 1.12 8.16
C VAL A 63 3.05 0.73 9.60
N ASN A 64 3.77 -0.24 10.15
CA ASN A 64 3.52 -0.79 11.48
C ASN A 64 3.56 0.25 12.62
N SER A 65 4.17 1.42 12.40
CA SER A 65 4.40 2.47 13.40
C SER A 65 3.55 3.73 13.22
N THR A 66 2.38 3.63 12.60
CA THR A 66 1.41 4.73 12.48
C THR A 66 0.55 4.85 13.74
N LYS A 67 0.60 6.00 14.42
CA LYS A 67 -0.21 6.30 15.60
C LYS A 67 -1.69 6.55 15.27
N LEU A 68 -1.96 7.22 14.14
CA LEU A 68 -3.31 7.62 13.74
C LEU A 68 -4.04 6.51 13.00
N THR A 69 -5.27 6.16 13.38
CA THR A 69 -6.09 5.19 12.65
C THR A 69 -6.47 5.68 11.24
N ALA A 70 -6.87 4.78 10.33
CA ALA A 70 -7.26 5.15 8.97
C ALA A 70 -8.41 6.18 8.93
N ILE A 71 -9.30 6.13 9.93
CA ILE A 71 -10.43 7.06 10.08
C ILE A 71 -9.94 8.43 10.52
N GLU A 72 -8.96 8.48 11.42
CA GLU A 72 -8.35 9.73 11.89
C GLU A 72 -7.56 10.40 10.75
N GLU A 73 -6.78 9.65 9.98
CA GLU A 73 -6.07 10.16 8.80
C GLU A 73 -7.05 10.72 7.75
N GLU A 74 -8.18 10.05 7.52
CA GLU A 74 -9.19 10.54 6.59
C GLU A 74 -9.90 11.80 7.09
N SER A 75 -10.16 11.89 8.40
CA SER A 75 -10.71 13.09 9.03
C SER A 75 -9.73 14.27 8.92
N LEU A 76 -8.44 14.03 9.16
CA LEU A 76 -7.38 15.02 9.00
C LEU A 76 -7.27 15.48 7.54
N ARG A 77 -7.34 14.56 6.56
CA ARG A 77 -7.33 14.89 5.12
C ARG A 77 -8.51 15.80 4.76
N LYS A 78 -9.72 15.46 5.19
CA LYS A 78 -10.93 16.26 4.92
C LYS A 78 -10.80 17.66 5.53
N TRP A 79 -10.25 17.76 6.73
CA TRP A 79 -10.03 19.05 7.39
C TRP A 79 -9.00 19.91 6.65
N ILE A 80 -7.88 19.33 6.18
CA ILE A 80 -6.88 20.04 5.36
C ILE A 80 -7.50 20.58 4.08
N VAL A 81 -8.22 19.73 3.32
CA VAL A 81 -8.86 20.13 2.06
C VAL A 81 -9.91 21.21 2.30
N SER A 82 -10.68 21.09 3.38
CA SER A 82 -11.67 22.10 3.77
C SER A 82 -11.02 23.43 4.19
N MET A 83 -9.78 23.41 4.70
CA MET A 83 -9.05 24.62 5.06
C MET A 83 -8.46 25.30 3.81
N ASP A 84 -7.90 24.51 2.91
CA ASP A 84 -7.34 24.99 1.64
C ASP A 84 -8.43 25.62 0.76
N SER A 85 -9.63 25.02 0.71
CA SER A 85 -10.77 25.61 -0.01
C SER A 85 -11.26 26.93 0.56
N ARG A 86 -10.96 27.22 1.84
CA ARG A 86 -11.25 28.51 2.49
C ARG A 86 -10.12 29.53 2.29
N GLY A 87 -9.13 29.23 1.45
CA GLY A 87 -8.00 30.12 1.16
C GLY A 87 -6.96 30.20 2.27
N SER A 88 -7.00 29.30 3.25
CA SER A 88 -6.02 29.22 4.33
C SER A 88 -5.10 28.04 4.10
N ALA A 89 -3.79 28.30 3.96
CA ALA A 89 -2.79 27.24 3.87
C ALA A 89 -2.49 26.67 5.28
N PRO A 90 -2.80 25.40 5.59
CA PRO A 90 -2.49 24.83 6.89
C PRO A 90 -0.98 24.77 7.12
N ARG A 91 -0.54 25.31 8.25
CA ARG A 91 0.86 25.14 8.70
C ARG A 91 1.06 23.73 9.27
N PRO A 92 2.26 23.13 9.12
CA PRO A 92 2.56 21.82 9.70
C PRO A 92 2.33 21.74 11.22
N SER A 93 2.49 22.85 11.95
CA SER A 93 2.18 22.91 13.39
C SER A 93 0.69 22.69 13.67
N MET A 94 -0.18 23.33 12.89
CA MET A 94 -1.63 23.24 13.04
C MET A 94 -2.15 21.85 12.66
N VAL A 95 -1.55 21.22 11.65
CA VAL A 95 -1.86 19.82 11.27
C VAL A 95 -1.48 18.86 12.40
N ARG A 96 -0.35 19.11 13.09
CA ARG A 96 0.07 18.31 14.24
C ARG A 96 -0.88 18.46 15.41
N GLU A 97 -1.26 19.69 15.77
CA GLU A 97 -2.24 19.94 16.83
C GLU A 97 -3.58 19.26 16.54
N MET A 98 -4.07 19.35 15.30
CA MET A 98 -5.29 18.67 14.88
C MET A 98 -5.15 17.14 14.94
N ALA A 99 -3.99 16.60 14.55
CA ALA A 99 -3.72 15.17 14.66
C ALA A 99 -3.64 14.71 16.13
N ASP A 100 -3.03 15.50 17.02
CA ASP A 100 -2.94 15.20 18.44
C ASP A 100 -4.31 15.27 19.12
N LEU A 101 -5.22 16.13 18.66
CA LEU A 101 -6.63 16.16 19.11
C LEU A 101 -7.43 14.94 18.65
N LEU A 102 -7.04 14.32 17.53
CA LEU A 102 -7.70 13.13 16.98
C LEU A 102 -7.18 11.82 17.58
N LEU A 103 -5.97 11.84 18.19
CA LEU A 103 -5.43 10.71 18.95
C LEU A 103 -6.21 10.57 20.26
N LYS A 104 -6.98 9.50 20.37
CA LYS A 104 -7.77 9.15 21.56
C LYS A 104 -7.12 8.03 22.36
#